data_AF-A0A4R4R777-F1
#
_entry.id   AF-A0A4R4R777-F1
#
_cell.length_a   1.000
_cell.length_b   1.000
_cell.length_c   1.000
_cell.angle_alpha   90.00
_cell.angle_beta   90.00
_cell.angle_gamma   90.00
#
_symmetry.space_group_name_H-M   'P 1'
#
loop_
_entity.id
_entity.type
_entity.pdbx_description
1 polymer ?
#
loop_
_entity_poly.entity_id
_entity_poly.type
_entity_poly.pdbx_seq_one_letter_code
_entity_poly.pdbx_strand_id
1 'polypeptide(L)'
;MPVPEALYGTYAVALSAPIADPAALAHDEVTRRTRPPLRDLVLGMLDSPMLTLDQRPAGDFPPLPGDLLAAYGADPSDLAAVNGAAHVLAVRAAYRPGRPPAHEWAARAVAGGVGVALG
;
A
#
# COMPACT_ATOMS: atom_id res chain seq x y z
N MET A 1 -3.66 5.80 29.64
CA MET A 1 -3.24 6.20 28.29
C MET A 1 -4.49 6.27 27.41
N PRO A 2 -4.80 7.41 26.77
CA PRO A 2 -5.93 7.48 25.84
C PRO A 2 -5.65 6.58 24.64
N VAL A 3 -6.65 5.79 24.24
CA VAL A 3 -6.60 4.97 23.03
C VAL A 3 -6.88 5.89 21.84
N PRO A 4 -6.05 5.91 20.78
CA PRO A 4 -6.32 6.70 19.59
C PRO A 4 -7.69 6.37 18.97
N GLU A 5 -8.38 7.36 18.40
CA GLU A 5 -9.65 7.11 17.72
C GLU A 5 -9.48 6.33 16.40
N ALA A 6 -8.32 6.48 15.76
CA ALA A 6 -7.96 5.78 14.54
C ALA A 6 -6.47 5.38 14.52
N LEU A 7 -6.19 4.25 13.88
CA LEU A 7 -4.85 3.81 13.47
C LEU A 7 -4.77 3.82 11.95
N TYR A 8 -3.56 4.04 11.43
CA TYR A 8 -3.29 4.09 10.00
C TYR A 8 -2.28 3.01 9.61
N GLY A 9 -2.61 2.27 8.56
CA GLY A 9 -1.66 1.41 7.84
C GLY A 9 -1.25 2.14 6.57
N THR A 10 0.04 2.49 6.45
CA THR A 10 0.59 3.14 5.26
C THR A 10 1.64 2.24 4.62
N TYR A 11 1.45 1.92 3.34
CA TYR A 11 2.40 1.15 2.54
C TYR A 11 2.72 1.95 1.28
N ALA A 12 3.99 1.94 0.87
CA ALA A 12 4.45 2.58 -0.35
C ALA A 12 4.78 1.52 -1.39
N VAL A 13 4.28 1.70 -2.61
CA VAL A 13 4.64 0.87 -3.77
C VAL A 13 5.53 1.71 -4.68
N ALA A 14 6.74 1.22 -4.94
CA ALA A 14 7.68 1.83 -5.87
C ALA A 14 7.25 1.54 -7.32
N LEU A 15 7.22 2.59 -8.16
CA LEU A 15 6.72 2.51 -9.53
C LEU A 15 7.73 3.12 -10.51
N SER A 16 7.98 2.44 -11.62
CA SER A 16 8.79 2.97 -12.73
C SER A 16 8.03 3.98 -13.59
N ALA A 17 6.69 3.88 -13.62
CA ALA A 17 5.78 4.75 -14.36
C ALA A 17 4.47 4.91 -13.57
N PRO A 18 3.71 6.01 -13.78
CA PRO A 18 2.44 6.20 -13.09
C PRO A 18 1.39 5.19 -13.57
N ILE A 19 0.57 4.69 -12.65
CA ILE A 19 -0.60 3.88 -12.96
C ILE A 19 -1.72 4.83 -13.41
N ALA A 20 -2.37 4.50 -14.53
CA ALA A 20 -3.45 5.32 -15.11
C ALA A 20 -4.70 5.35 -14.20
N ASP A 21 -5.09 4.19 -13.66
CA ASP A 21 -6.18 4.06 -12.70
C ASP A 21 -5.78 3.13 -11.55
N PRO A 22 -5.18 3.69 -10.47
CA PRO A 22 -4.77 2.90 -9.31
C PRO A 22 -5.94 2.19 -8.61
N ALA A 23 -7.13 2.77 -8.62
CA ALA A 23 -8.29 2.23 -7.93
C ALA A 23 -8.84 1.00 -8.65
N ALA A 24 -8.98 1.06 -9.97
CA ALA A 24 -9.40 -0.08 -10.78
C ALA A 24 -8.41 -1.24 -10.67
N LEU A 25 -7.10 -0.96 -10.78
CA LEU A 25 -6.07 -1.98 -10.62
C LEU A 25 -6.12 -2.61 -9.22
N ALA A 26 -6.21 -1.80 -8.16
CA ALA A 26 -6.32 -2.30 -6.80
C ALA A 26 -7.55 -3.20 -6.61
N HIS A 27 -8.70 -2.80 -7.16
CA HIS A 27 -9.94 -3.56 -7.08
C HIS A 27 -9.80 -4.94 -7.76
N ASP A 28 -9.25 -4.98 -8.97
CA ASP A 28 -9.01 -6.22 -9.72
C ASP A 28 -8.04 -7.16 -8.99
N GLU A 29 -6.93 -6.61 -8.49
CA GLU A 29 -5.90 -7.38 -7.80
C GLU A 29 -6.37 -7.93 -6.46
N VAL A 30 -7.11 -7.14 -5.67
CA VAL A 30 -7.74 -7.60 -4.43
C VAL A 30 -8.76 -8.70 -4.73
N THR A 31 -9.58 -8.51 -5.76
CA THR A 31 -10.60 -9.49 -6.18
C THR A 31 -9.98 -10.83 -6.55
N ARG A 32 -8.88 -10.79 -7.30
CA ARG A 32 -8.16 -11.97 -7.79
C ARG A 32 -7.38 -12.70 -6.69
N ARG A 33 -6.73 -11.97 -5.77
CA ARG A 33 -5.73 -12.53 -4.86
C ARG A 33 -6.22 -12.73 -3.43
N THR A 34 -7.27 -12.03 -3.02
CA THR A 34 -7.76 -12.07 -1.63
C THR A 34 -9.02 -12.92 -1.54
N ARG A 35 -9.06 -13.83 -0.56
CA ARG A 35 -10.25 -14.66 -0.30
C ARG A 35 -11.21 -13.95 0.67
N PRO A 36 -12.53 -14.18 0.56
CA PRO A 36 -13.48 -13.82 1.62
C PRO A 36 -13.11 -14.45 2.98
N PRO A 37 -13.44 -13.80 4.11
CA PRO A 37 -14.15 -12.53 4.22
C PRO A 37 -13.24 -11.30 4.07
N LEU A 38 -11.91 -11.49 4.00
CA LEU A 38 -10.97 -10.37 3.93
C LEU A 38 -11.18 -9.56 2.66
N ARG A 39 -11.43 -10.21 1.52
CA ARG A 39 -11.70 -9.50 0.25
C ARG A 39 -12.81 -8.46 0.42
N ASP A 40 -13.93 -8.86 0.99
CA ASP A 40 -15.12 -8.01 1.08
C ASP A 40 -14.87 -6.81 2.02
N LEU A 41 -14.10 -7.04 3.10
CA LEU A 41 -13.60 -5.96 3.95
C LEU A 41 -12.71 -4.99 3.17
N VAL A 42 -11.71 -5.50 2.43
CA VAL A 42 -10.75 -4.65 1.71
C VAL A 42 -11.43 -3.86 0.60
N LEU A 43 -12.30 -4.48 -0.18
CA LEU A 43 -13.08 -3.80 -1.23
C LEU A 43 -14.01 -2.74 -0.62
N GLY A 44 -14.73 -3.08 0.46
CA GLY A 44 -15.56 -2.10 1.16
C GLY A 44 -14.76 -0.92 1.72
N MET A 45 -13.51 -1.14 2.15
CA MET A 45 -12.61 -0.06 2.56
C MET A 45 -12.12 0.77 1.37
N LEU A 46 -11.74 0.13 0.26
CA LEU A 46 -11.28 0.75 -0.99
C LEU A 46 -12.35 1.64 -1.63
N ASP A 47 -13.62 1.22 -1.56
CA ASP A 47 -14.77 1.98 -2.06
C ASP A 47 -15.24 3.08 -1.09
N SER A 48 -14.49 3.33 -0.01
CA SER A 48 -14.82 4.29 1.03
C SER A 48 -13.68 5.26 1.33
N PRO A 49 -13.93 6.38 2.03
CA PRO A 49 -12.87 7.29 2.49
C PRO A 49 -11.86 6.68 3.48
N MET A 50 -12.09 5.46 3.95
CA MET A 50 -11.20 4.79 4.89
C MET A 50 -9.93 4.24 4.25
N LEU A 51 -9.85 4.15 2.92
CA LEU A 51 -8.64 3.79 2.20
C LEU A 51 -8.40 4.78 1.07
N THR A 52 -7.18 5.29 1.00
CA THR A 52 -6.76 6.28 0.01
C THR A 52 -5.57 5.76 -0.78
N LEU A 53 -5.55 6.09 -2.06
CA LEU A 53 -4.51 5.78 -3.02
C LEU A 53 -3.93 7.11 -3.50
N ASP A 54 -2.74 7.45 -3.03
CA ASP A 54 -2.05 8.69 -3.36
C ASP A 54 -0.79 8.39 -4.19
N GLN A 55 -0.87 8.67 -5.50
CA GLN A 55 0.24 8.46 -6.44
C GLN A 55 0.90 9.79 -6.78
N ARG A 56 2.21 9.90 -6.56
CA ARG A 56 3.00 11.10 -6.90
C ARG A 56 4.38 10.72 -7.45
N PRO A 57 5.06 11.64 -8.16
CA PRO A 57 6.49 11.50 -8.47
C PRO A 57 7.29 11.18 -7.20
N ALA A 58 8.31 10.33 -7.32
CA ALA A 58 9.12 9.92 -6.17
C ALA A 58 9.85 11.10 -5.49
N GLY A 59 10.22 12.12 -6.27
CA GLY A 59 10.82 13.35 -5.76
C GLY A 59 9.89 14.22 -4.88
N ASP A 60 8.58 13.97 -4.93
CA ASP A 60 7.57 14.68 -4.11
C ASP A 60 7.28 13.94 -2.78
N PHE A 61 7.92 12.79 -2.56
CA PHE A 61 7.90 12.07 -1.29
C PHE A 61 9.17 12.37 -0.49
N PRO A 62 9.14 12.21 0.86
CA PRO A 62 10.36 12.11 1.63
C PRO A 62 11.29 11.06 0.99
N PRO A 63 12.62 11.25 1.04
CA PRO A 63 13.57 10.32 0.45
C PRO A 63 13.24 8.87 0.82
N LEU A 64 13.10 8.02 -0.19
CA LEU A 64 12.80 6.62 0.02
C LEU A 64 13.93 5.96 0.83
N PRO A 65 13.61 5.13 1.83
CA PRO A 65 14.59 4.70 2.82
C PRO A 65 15.47 3.53 2.32
N GLY A 66 16.03 3.62 1.12
CA GLY A 66 16.82 2.55 0.48
C GLY A 66 17.97 2.04 1.35
N ASP A 67 18.76 2.95 1.92
CA ASP A 67 19.88 2.58 2.80
C ASP A 67 19.42 1.87 4.07
N LEU A 68 18.28 2.30 4.63
CA LEU A 68 17.70 1.69 5.82
C LEU A 68 17.16 0.29 5.49
N LEU A 69 16.48 0.13 4.36
CA LEU A 69 16.00 -1.17 3.88
C LEU A 69 17.18 -2.13 3.63
N ALA A 70 18.27 -1.64 3.05
CA ALA A 70 19.49 -2.42 2.84
C ALA A 70 20.11 -2.86 4.17
N ALA A 71 20.18 -1.97 5.17
CA ALA A 71 20.66 -2.29 6.50
C ALA A 71 19.82 -3.35 7.22
N TYR A 72 18.52 -3.45 6.90
CA TYR A 72 17.63 -4.50 7.39
C TYR A 72 17.60 -5.76 6.51
N GLY A 73 18.45 -5.85 5.49
CA GLY A 73 18.59 -7.05 4.66
C GLY A 73 17.47 -7.24 3.64
N ALA A 74 16.90 -6.15 3.12
CA ALA A 74 15.96 -6.21 2.01
C ALA A 74 16.58 -6.88 0.77
N ASP A 75 15.75 -7.54 -0.04
CA ASP A 75 16.20 -8.22 -1.25
C ASP A 75 16.83 -7.23 -2.24
N PRO A 76 17.94 -7.57 -2.93
CA PRO A 76 18.57 -6.67 -3.90
C PRO A 76 17.63 -6.18 -5.00
N SER A 77 16.67 -6.99 -5.43
CA SER A 77 15.69 -6.60 -6.46
C SER A 77 14.68 -5.58 -5.92
N ASP A 78 14.24 -5.73 -4.67
CA ASP A 78 13.38 -4.75 -3.99
C ASP A 78 14.13 -3.41 -3.81
N LEU A 79 15.40 -3.47 -3.41
CA LEU A 79 16.25 -2.28 -3.28
C LEU A 79 16.43 -1.56 -4.62
N ALA A 80 16.65 -2.30 -5.71
CA ALA A 80 16.75 -1.72 -7.04
C ALA A 80 15.44 -1.05 -7.48
N ALA A 81 14.29 -1.68 -7.19
CA ALA A 81 12.98 -1.12 -7.49
C ALA A 81 12.71 0.19 -6.71
N VAL A 82 13.04 0.21 -5.42
CA VAL A 82 12.91 1.42 -4.59
C VAL A 82 13.83 2.54 -5.06
N ASN A 83 15.11 2.24 -5.33
CA ASN A 83 16.09 3.24 -5.75
C ASN A 83 15.84 3.76 -7.18
N GLY A 84 15.21 2.95 -8.04
CA GLY A 84 14.84 3.30 -9.41
C GLY A 84 13.44 3.88 -9.57
N ALA A 85 12.68 4.06 -8.47
CA ALA A 85 11.29 4.52 -8.53
C ALA A 85 11.19 5.93 -9.10
N ALA A 86 10.41 6.09 -10.18
CA ALA A 86 10.04 7.41 -10.70
C ALA A 86 8.78 7.96 -10.01
N HIS A 87 7.91 7.06 -9.55
CA HIS A 87 6.67 7.37 -8.85
C HIS A 87 6.51 6.47 -7.63
N VAL A 88 5.69 6.91 -6.70
CA VAL A 88 5.31 6.14 -5.52
C VAL A 88 3.79 6.19 -5.38
N LEU A 89 3.18 5.04 -5.16
CA LEU A 89 1.79 4.93 -4.70
C LEU A 89 1.79 4.69 -3.19
N ALA A 90 1.33 5.67 -2.44
CA ALA A 90 1.03 5.54 -1.02
C ALA A 90 -0.39 4.99 -0.83
N VAL A 91 -0.47 3.77 -0.30
CA VAL A 91 -1.71 3.12 0.11
C VAL A 91 -1.90 3.36 1.59
N ARG A 92 -2.88 4.17 1.96
CA ARG A 92 -3.16 4.51 3.35
C ARG A 92 -4.58 4.10 3.72
N ALA A 93 -4.68 3.20 4.69
CA ALA A 93 -5.96 2.80 5.27
C ALA A 93 -6.07 3.28 6.73
N ALA A 94 -7.27 3.68 7.13
CA ALA A 94 -7.61 4.14 8.47
C ALA A 94 -8.68 3.23 9.07
N TYR A 95 -8.53 2.85 10.34
CA TYR A 95 -9.56 2.12 11.05
C TYR A 95 -9.46 2.31 12.55
N ARG A 96 -10.55 2.03 13.27
CA ARG A 96 -10.52 1.99 14.73
C ARG A 96 -9.48 0.99 15.24
N PRO A 97 -8.79 1.27 16.36
CA PRO A 97 -7.93 0.29 17.00
C PRO A 97 -8.72 -0.96 17.41
N GLY A 98 -8.03 -2.11 17.41
CA GLY A 98 -8.59 -3.37 17.87
C GLY A 98 -8.37 -4.52 16.89
N ARG A 99 -8.97 -5.66 17.21
CA ARG A 99 -8.90 -6.87 16.39
C ARG A 99 -10.21 -7.06 15.59
N PRO A 100 -10.14 -7.37 14.29
CA PRO A 100 -8.93 -7.44 13.46
C PRO A 100 -8.35 -6.05 13.12
N PRO A 101 -7.03 -5.94 12.87
CA PRO A 101 -6.39 -4.69 12.45
C PRO A 101 -6.69 -4.40 10.96
N ALA A 102 -7.93 -4.02 10.67
CA ALA A 102 -8.43 -3.87 9.30
C ALA A 102 -7.60 -2.91 8.45
N HIS A 103 -7.11 -1.81 9.03
CA HIS A 103 -6.25 -0.83 8.36
C HIS A 103 -4.95 -1.46 7.84
N GLU A 104 -4.26 -2.25 8.67
CA GLU A 104 -3.03 -2.93 8.23
C GLU A 104 -3.32 -3.98 7.16
N TRP A 105 -4.37 -4.79 7.36
CA TRP A 105 -4.71 -5.86 6.43
C TRP A 105 -5.14 -5.32 5.07
N ALA A 106 -5.97 -4.27 5.05
CA ALA A 106 -6.45 -3.66 3.82
C ALA A 106 -5.34 -2.95 3.05
N ALA A 107 -4.55 -2.11 3.73
CA ALA A 107 -3.46 -1.42 3.06
C ALA A 107 -2.41 -2.41 2.51
N ARG A 108 -2.08 -3.48 3.26
CA ARG A 108 -1.16 -4.52 2.79
C ARG A 108 -1.72 -5.32 1.62
N ALA A 109 -2.99 -5.72 1.65
CA ALA A 109 -3.60 -6.48 0.57
C ALA A 109 -3.61 -5.68 -0.74
N VAL A 110 -3.97 -4.39 -0.67
CA VAL A 110 -3.94 -3.50 -1.83
C VAL A 110 -2.52 -3.26 -2.31
N ALA A 111 -1.60 -2.84 -1.44
CA ALA A 111 -0.22 -2.55 -1.82
C ALA A 111 0.50 -3.79 -2.39
N GLY A 112 0.30 -4.96 -1.79
CA GLY A 112 0.86 -6.22 -2.28
C GLY A 112 0.23 -6.66 -3.61
N GLY A 113 -1.09 -6.49 -3.78
CA GLY A 113 -1.78 -6.77 -5.03
C GLY A 113 -1.25 -5.92 -6.19
N VAL A 114 -1.16 -4.61 -5.98
CA VAL A 114 -0.61 -3.65 -6.96
C VAL A 114 0.87 -3.93 -7.22
N GLY A 115 1.68 -4.16 -6.17
CA GLY A 115 3.11 -4.45 -6.31
C GLY A 115 3.39 -5.65 -7.20
N VAL A 116 2.69 -6.78 -6.97
CA VAL A 116 2.87 -8.00 -7.80
C VAL A 116 2.27 -7.86 -9.20
N ALA A 117 1.34 -6.94 -9.42
CA ALA A 117 0.82 -6.69 -10.77
C ALA A 117 1.79 -5.92 -11.66
N LEU A 118 2.73 -5.18 -11.05
CA LEU A 118 3.65 -4.26 -11.71
C LEU A 118 5.13 -4.70 -11.65
N GLY A 119 5.43 -5.75 -10.88
CA GLY A 119 6.73 -6.40 -10.75
C GLY A 119 6.73 -7.82 -11.32
#